data_AF-A0A9P6I1E4-F1
#
_entry.id   AF-A0A9P6I1E4-F1
#
_cell.length_a   1.000
_cell.length_b   1.000
_cell.length_c   1.000
_cell.angle_alpha   90.00
_cell.angle_beta   90.00
_cell.angle_gamma   90.00
#
_symmetry.space_group_name_H-M   'P 1'
#
loop_
_entity.id
_entity.type
_entity.pdbx_description
1 polymer ?
#
loop_
_entity_poly.entity_id
_entity_poly.type
_entity_poly.pdbx_seq_one_letter_code
_entity_poly.pdbx_strand_id
1 'polypeptide(L)'
;MESPIHEETAGVPAHPYYPVSAPLSHYTVNQTPVAVLLVSFGVIILASVAAAVQLARRACPSLSVADQLTVAWFALCGFLHCFFEGYYIYHHEDLAGLQTLFGQLWKEYSLSDSRYLTSDPFMLCVESLTVLMWGPLCWTIVWAIAKRSNFRYPLTAIMCVGHLYGVMLYYSTSLTEYYLHGVSHSRPEFLYFWVYYVGFNGPWVVVPAILLYRNVMYIKRKLDGSEHAQFVVNSVDGPLGKKDL
;
A
#
# COMPACT_ATOMS: atom_id res chain seq x y z
N MET A 1 -18.25 -28.54 52.53
CA MET A 1 -17.66 -29.35 51.44
C MET A 1 -17.48 -28.39 50.28
N GLU A 2 -16.33 -27.69 50.27
CA GLU A 2 -16.01 -26.70 49.26
C GLU A 2 -15.64 -27.42 47.96
N SER A 3 -16.30 -27.04 46.87
CA SER A 3 -15.97 -27.50 45.52
C SER A 3 -14.56 -27.00 45.17
N PRO A 4 -13.66 -27.84 44.62
CA PRO A 4 -12.37 -27.37 44.17
C PRO A 4 -12.59 -26.42 42.99
N ILE A 5 -12.04 -25.22 43.10
CA ILE A 5 -11.93 -24.25 42.02
C ILE A 5 -11.00 -24.90 41.00
N HIS A 6 -11.54 -25.25 39.83
CA HIS A 6 -10.72 -25.66 38.70
C HIS A 6 -9.85 -24.47 38.30
N GLU A 7 -8.59 -24.50 38.71
CA GLU A 7 -7.55 -23.66 38.17
C GLU A 7 -7.37 -24.09 36.71
N GLU A 8 -8.00 -23.34 35.79
CA GLU A 8 -7.79 -23.50 34.37
C GLU A 8 -6.30 -23.27 34.11
N THR A 9 -5.56 -24.34 33.90
CA THR A 9 -4.18 -24.26 33.41
C THR A 9 -4.27 -23.62 32.03
N ALA A 10 -4.09 -22.30 31.95
CA ALA A 10 -4.01 -21.59 30.69
C ALA A 10 -2.89 -22.22 29.86
N GLY A 11 -3.27 -23.11 28.94
CA GLY A 11 -2.33 -23.80 28.07
C GLY A 11 -1.50 -22.79 27.30
N VAL A 12 -0.23 -23.12 27.04
CA VAL A 12 0.61 -22.30 26.16
C VAL A 12 -0.12 -22.13 24.82
N PRO A 13 -0.35 -20.89 24.35
CA PRO A 13 -1.05 -20.65 23.09
C PRO A 13 -0.38 -21.40 21.93
N ALA A 14 -1.18 -22.01 21.05
CA ALA A 14 -0.67 -22.77 19.90
C ALA A 14 0.11 -21.89 18.90
N HIS A 15 -0.15 -20.58 18.90
CA HIS A 15 0.49 -19.59 18.06
C HIS A 15 0.54 -18.21 18.75
N PRO A 16 1.40 -17.27 18.30
CA PRO A 16 1.56 -15.96 18.93
C PRO A 16 0.55 -14.89 18.47
N TYR A 17 -0.33 -15.19 17.51
CA TYR A 17 -1.27 -14.23 16.93
C TYR A 17 -2.52 -13.99 17.80
N TYR A 18 -3.14 -12.82 17.63
CA TYR A 18 -4.35 -12.41 18.34
C TYR A 18 -5.55 -12.38 17.40
N PRO A 19 -6.75 -12.87 17.78
CA PRO A 19 -7.03 -13.53 19.05
C PRO A 19 -6.31 -14.88 19.14
N VAL A 20 -5.86 -15.25 20.35
CA VAL A 20 -5.12 -16.51 20.59
C VAL A 20 -5.96 -17.77 20.34
N SER A 21 -7.28 -17.61 20.20
CA SER A 21 -8.24 -18.65 19.83
C SER A 21 -8.42 -18.84 18.32
N ALA A 22 -7.72 -18.06 17.48
CA ALA A 22 -7.83 -18.17 16.03
C ALA A 22 -7.50 -19.61 15.54
N PRO A 23 -8.24 -20.15 14.56
CA PRO A 23 -8.06 -21.54 14.14
C PRO A 23 -6.87 -21.72 13.18
N LEU A 24 -5.64 -21.53 13.67
CA LEU A 24 -4.41 -21.68 12.89
C LEU A 24 -3.75 -23.05 13.09
N SER A 25 -4.48 -24.12 12.74
CA SER A 25 -4.06 -25.51 13.01
C SER A 25 -2.78 -25.93 12.26
N HIS A 26 -2.48 -25.30 11.13
CA HIS A 26 -1.31 -25.59 10.30
C HIS A 26 -0.15 -24.59 10.52
N TYR A 27 -0.21 -23.78 11.58
CA TYR A 27 0.83 -22.81 11.90
C TYR A 27 2.19 -23.48 12.14
N THR A 28 3.24 -22.91 11.55
CA THR A 28 4.63 -23.25 11.86
C THR A 28 5.44 -21.98 12.14
N VAL A 29 6.33 -22.05 13.14
CA VAL A 29 7.24 -20.94 13.47
C VAL A 29 8.21 -20.67 12.32
N ASN A 30 8.59 -19.41 12.12
CA ASN A 30 9.63 -19.03 11.15
C ASN A 30 10.94 -19.75 11.48
N GLN A 31 11.54 -20.39 10.48
CA GLN A 31 12.84 -21.05 10.60
C GLN A 31 14.00 -20.08 10.37
N THR A 32 13.77 -19.03 9.58
CA THR A 32 14.78 -18.02 9.24
C THR A 32 14.68 -16.85 10.23
N PRO A 33 15.82 -16.36 10.77
CA PRO A 33 15.82 -15.17 11.62
C PRO A 33 15.20 -13.96 10.89
N VAL A 34 14.35 -13.20 11.60
CA VAL A 34 13.64 -12.02 11.05
C VAL A 34 14.60 -11.02 10.40
N ALA A 35 15.76 -10.78 10.99
CA ALA A 35 16.77 -9.89 10.42
C ALA A 35 17.24 -10.33 9.01
N VAL A 36 17.41 -11.64 8.79
CA VAL A 36 17.79 -12.20 7.48
C VAL A 36 16.65 -12.04 6.48
N LEU A 37 15.40 -12.26 6.90
CA LEU A 37 14.23 -12.03 6.06
C LEU A 37 14.13 -10.57 5.62
N LEU A 38 14.24 -9.62 6.56
CA LEU A 38 14.15 -8.19 6.29
C LEU A 38 15.28 -7.69 5.38
N VAL A 39 16.53 -8.12 5.62
CA VAL A 39 17.67 -7.76 4.75
C VAL A 39 17.47 -8.31 3.34
N SER A 40 17.08 -9.59 3.22
CA SER A 40 16.85 -10.22 1.91
C SER A 40 15.75 -9.50 1.13
N PHE A 41 14.63 -9.20 1.79
CA PHE A 41 13.52 -8.49 1.18
C PHE A 41 13.88 -7.05 0.82
N GLY A 42 14.58 -6.36 1.71
CA GLY A 42 15.08 -5.00 1.47
C GLY A 42 16.00 -4.92 0.26
N VAL A 43 16.89 -5.90 0.06
CA VAL A 43 17.75 -5.99 -1.12
C VAL A 43 16.93 -6.18 -2.40
N ILE A 44 15.92 -7.06 -2.40
CA ILE A 44 15.05 -7.30 -3.56
C ILE A 44 14.27 -6.03 -3.92
N ILE A 45 13.65 -5.38 -2.92
CA ILE A 45 12.92 -4.13 -3.10
C ILE A 45 13.86 -3.05 -3.65
N LEU A 46 15.03 -2.86 -3.05
CA LEU A 46 15.99 -1.84 -3.46
C LEU A 46 16.43 -2.08 -4.90
N ALA A 47 16.72 -3.33 -5.28
CA ALA A 47 17.09 -3.69 -6.65
C ALA A 47 15.97 -3.37 -7.65
N SER A 48 14.71 -3.75 -7.34
CA SER A 48 13.55 -3.47 -8.18
C SER A 48 13.30 -1.97 -8.35
N VAL A 49 13.35 -1.21 -7.25
CA VAL A 49 13.16 0.25 -7.26
C VAL A 49 14.30 0.93 -8.03
N ALA A 50 15.55 0.57 -7.76
CA ALA A 50 16.71 1.13 -8.44
C ALA A 50 16.67 0.85 -9.95
N ALA A 51 16.29 -0.37 -10.34
CA ALA A 51 16.11 -0.73 -11.74
C ALA A 51 15.02 0.13 -12.41
N ALA A 52 13.85 0.30 -11.78
CA ALA A 52 12.77 1.13 -12.31
C ALA A 52 13.20 2.60 -12.50
N VAL A 53 13.85 3.19 -11.50
CA VAL A 53 14.38 4.56 -11.57
C VAL A 53 15.44 4.67 -12.68
N GLN A 54 16.36 3.71 -12.78
CA GLN A 54 17.41 3.71 -13.80
C GLN A 54 16.84 3.57 -15.22
N LEU A 55 15.82 2.74 -15.42
CA LEU A 55 15.11 2.61 -16.69
C LEU A 55 14.36 3.89 -17.04
N ALA A 56 13.70 4.52 -16.06
CA ALA A 56 13.03 5.81 -16.26
C ALA A 56 14.01 6.93 -16.65
N ARG A 57 15.19 6.99 -16.01
CA ARG A 57 16.27 7.93 -16.38
C ARG A 57 16.84 7.68 -17.77
N ARG A 58 16.96 6.42 -18.18
CA ARG A 58 17.40 6.08 -19.55
C ARG A 58 16.35 6.48 -20.58
N ALA A 59 15.07 6.28 -20.28
CA ALA A 59 13.98 6.69 -21.16
C ALA A 59 13.80 8.22 -21.23
N CYS A 60 14.09 8.94 -20.14
CA CYS A 60 14.03 10.39 -20.06
C CYS A 60 15.24 10.94 -19.28
N PRO A 61 16.35 11.32 -19.95
CA PRO A 61 17.55 11.81 -19.27
C PRO A 61 17.34 13.10 -18.46
N SER A 62 16.35 13.91 -18.82
CA SER A 62 15.98 15.17 -18.14
C SER A 62 14.99 14.97 -16.99
N LEU A 63 14.83 13.75 -16.48
CA LEU A 63 13.87 13.44 -15.41
C LEU A 63 14.25 14.16 -14.11
N SER A 64 13.33 14.99 -13.61
CA SER A 64 13.57 15.76 -12.39
C SER A 64 13.74 14.87 -11.16
N VAL A 65 14.38 15.37 -10.10
CA VAL A 65 14.52 14.63 -8.83
C VAL A 65 13.15 14.28 -8.24
N ALA A 66 12.17 15.19 -8.32
CA ALA A 66 10.81 14.93 -7.84
C ALA A 66 10.11 13.81 -8.63
N ASP A 67 10.30 13.77 -9.95
CA ASP A 67 9.79 12.69 -10.78
C ASP A 67 10.50 11.35 -10.45
N GLN A 68 11.81 11.38 -10.19
CA GLN A 68 12.56 10.18 -9.78
C GLN A 68 12.08 9.61 -8.45
N LEU A 69 11.82 10.47 -7.45
CA LEU A 69 11.23 10.06 -6.18
C LEU A 69 9.81 9.50 -6.34
N THR A 70 9.02 10.07 -7.26
CA THR A 70 7.66 9.59 -7.56
C THR A 70 7.72 8.23 -8.27
N VAL A 71 8.67 8.03 -9.20
CA VAL A 71 8.94 6.72 -9.81
C VAL A 71 9.39 5.71 -8.76
N ALA A 72 10.28 6.09 -7.86
CA ALA A 72 10.75 5.20 -6.80
C ALA A 72 9.61 4.74 -5.89
N TRP A 73 8.73 5.67 -5.50
CA TRP A 73 7.53 5.38 -4.71
C TRP A 73 6.60 4.40 -5.44
N PHE A 74 6.21 4.69 -6.69
CA PHE A 74 5.30 3.80 -7.42
C PHE A 74 5.95 2.48 -7.85
N ALA A 75 7.27 2.42 -8.02
CA ALA A 75 7.97 1.15 -8.22
C ALA A 75 7.96 0.29 -6.95
N LEU A 76 8.13 0.91 -5.77
CA LEU A 76 7.99 0.22 -4.48
C LEU A 76 6.56 -0.32 -4.32
N CYS A 77 5.54 0.53 -4.47
CA CYS A 77 4.14 0.11 -4.37
C CYS A 77 3.80 -0.97 -5.41
N GLY A 78 4.19 -0.76 -6.68
CA GLY A 78 3.96 -1.75 -7.74
C GLY A 78 4.62 -3.10 -7.47
N PHE A 79 5.80 -3.11 -6.84
CA PHE A 79 6.44 -4.36 -6.41
C PHE A 79 5.66 -5.02 -5.27
N LEU A 80 5.32 -4.28 -4.22
CA LEU A 80 4.59 -4.82 -3.07
C LEU A 80 3.22 -5.35 -3.48
N HIS A 81 2.45 -4.58 -4.26
CA HIS A 81 1.13 -5.00 -4.73
C HIS A 81 1.19 -6.24 -5.62
N CYS A 82 2.08 -6.26 -6.64
CA CYS A 82 2.09 -7.37 -7.57
C CYS A 82 2.72 -8.65 -6.99
N PHE A 83 3.75 -8.53 -6.14
CA PHE A 83 4.53 -9.69 -5.69
C PHE A 83 4.28 -10.05 -4.24
N PHE A 84 4.24 -9.09 -3.32
CA PHE A 84 4.08 -9.40 -1.90
C PHE A 84 2.61 -9.68 -1.55
N GLU A 85 1.71 -8.78 -1.92
CA GLU A 85 0.26 -8.97 -1.76
C GLU A 85 -0.27 -10.04 -2.72
N GLY A 86 0.28 -10.13 -3.94
CA GLY A 86 -0.01 -11.22 -4.87
C GLY A 86 0.33 -12.60 -4.30
N TYR A 87 1.44 -12.71 -3.56
CA TYR A 87 1.80 -13.93 -2.85
C TYR A 87 0.79 -14.27 -1.75
N TYR A 88 0.35 -13.26 -0.98
CA TYR A 88 -0.69 -13.45 0.03
C TYR A 88 -1.99 -13.97 -0.60
N ILE A 89 -2.48 -13.32 -1.66
CA ILE A 89 -3.72 -13.74 -2.34
C ILE A 89 -3.62 -15.16 -2.90
N TYR A 90 -2.44 -15.59 -3.34
CA TYR A 90 -2.27 -16.95 -3.85
C TYR A 90 -2.17 -18.01 -2.74
N HIS A 91 -1.65 -17.64 -1.56
CA HIS A 91 -1.32 -18.55 -0.45
C HIS A 91 -2.14 -18.34 0.83
N HIS A 92 -3.23 -17.57 0.78
CA HIS A 92 -3.92 -17.14 2.00
C HIS A 92 -4.43 -18.29 2.88
N GLU A 93 -4.71 -19.46 2.31
CA GLU A 93 -5.19 -20.64 3.03
C GLU A 93 -4.09 -21.40 3.79
N ASP A 94 -2.86 -21.40 3.27
CA ASP A 94 -1.72 -22.17 3.82
C ASP A 94 -0.61 -21.29 4.40
N LEU A 95 -0.77 -19.96 4.35
CA LEU A 95 0.25 -18.96 4.69
C LEU A 95 0.91 -19.19 6.05
N ALA A 96 0.13 -19.59 7.06
CA ALA A 96 0.63 -19.80 8.42
C ALA A 96 1.64 -20.97 8.51
N GLY A 97 1.67 -21.86 7.53
CA GLY A 97 2.59 -23.00 7.45
C GLY A 97 3.83 -22.76 6.59
N LEU A 98 3.85 -21.70 5.76
CA LEU A 98 4.87 -21.53 4.72
C LEU A 98 6.23 -21.07 5.26
N GLN A 99 7.30 -21.57 4.64
CA GLN A 99 8.69 -21.26 5.00
C GLN A 99 9.45 -20.53 3.88
N THR A 100 8.77 -20.10 2.83
CA THR A 100 9.35 -19.22 1.81
C THR A 100 9.69 -17.85 2.41
N LEU A 101 10.53 -17.06 1.73
CA LEU A 101 10.84 -15.69 2.16
C LEU A 101 9.56 -14.87 2.40
N PHE A 102 8.62 -14.87 1.44
CA PHE A 102 7.38 -14.10 1.56
C PHE A 102 6.43 -14.68 2.60
N GLY A 103 6.28 -16.00 2.70
CA GLY A 103 5.43 -16.62 3.71
C GLY A 103 5.90 -16.30 5.14
N GLN A 104 7.21 -16.35 5.39
CA GLN A 104 7.77 -15.99 6.69
C GLN A 104 7.65 -14.49 7.01
N LEU A 105 7.79 -13.61 6.01
CA LEU A 105 7.56 -12.17 6.17
C LEU A 105 6.09 -11.84 6.43
N TRP A 106 5.16 -12.50 5.75
CA TRP A 106 3.73 -12.37 6.02
C TRP A 106 3.41 -12.82 7.43
N LYS A 107 3.91 -13.98 7.87
CA LYS A 107 3.78 -14.42 9.27
C LYS A 107 4.33 -13.40 10.27
N GLU A 108 5.50 -12.82 10.00
CA GLU A 108 6.07 -11.77 10.85
C GLU A 108 5.17 -10.51 10.88
N TYR A 109 4.70 -10.06 9.72
CA TYR A 109 3.82 -8.90 9.63
C TYR A 109 2.45 -9.16 10.28
N SER A 110 1.94 -10.38 10.22
CA SER A 110 0.68 -10.79 10.84
C SER A 110 0.69 -10.79 12.37
N LEU A 111 1.86 -10.62 13.01
CA LEU A 111 1.91 -10.29 14.45
C LEU A 111 1.28 -8.92 14.74
N SER A 112 1.26 -8.04 13.74
CA SER A 112 0.60 -6.74 13.79
C SER A 112 -0.88 -6.80 13.39
N ASP A 113 -1.26 -7.77 12.57
CA ASP A 113 -2.65 -8.00 12.14
C ASP A 113 -2.84 -9.45 11.66
N SER A 114 -3.47 -10.26 12.51
CA SER A 114 -3.67 -11.69 12.25
C SER A 114 -4.68 -12.00 11.15
N ARG A 115 -5.46 -11.01 10.69
CA ARG A 115 -6.48 -11.19 9.64
C ARG A 115 -5.90 -11.74 8.34
N TYR A 116 -4.62 -11.49 8.11
CA TYR A 116 -3.82 -12.06 7.00
C TYR A 116 -3.53 -13.57 7.14
N LEU A 117 -3.68 -14.17 8.32
CA LEU A 117 -3.51 -15.62 8.51
C LEU A 117 -4.85 -16.37 8.65
N THR A 118 -5.94 -15.64 8.87
CA THR A 118 -7.28 -16.21 9.05
C THR A 118 -8.15 -16.10 7.81
N SER A 119 -7.58 -15.70 6.66
CA SER A 119 -8.33 -15.48 5.41
C SER A 119 -9.52 -14.54 5.59
N ASP A 120 -9.30 -13.42 6.29
CA ASP A 120 -10.36 -12.44 6.51
C ASP A 120 -10.94 -11.94 5.17
N PRO A 121 -12.28 -11.98 4.97
CA PRO A 121 -12.89 -11.60 3.70
C PRO A 121 -12.60 -10.16 3.27
N PHE A 122 -12.53 -9.22 4.21
CA PHE A 122 -12.21 -7.84 3.89
C PHE A 122 -10.77 -7.72 3.39
N MET A 123 -9.83 -8.36 4.10
CA MET A 123 -8.42 -8.39 3.69
C MET A 123 -8.25 -9.04 2.31
N LEU A 124 -8.91 -10.19 2.05
CA LEU A 124 -8.86 -10.81 0.73
C LEU A 124 -9.42 -9.91 -0.37
N CYS A 125 -10.53 -9.20 -0.11
CA CYS A 125 -11.12 -8.28 -1.08
C CYS A 125 -10.21 -7.09 -1.38
N VAL A 126 -9.70 -6.41 -0.34
CA VAL A 126 -8.90 -5.20 -0.53
C VAL A 126 -7.56 -5.54 -1.19
N GLU A 127 -6.91 -6.63 -0.79
CA GLU A 127 -5.64 -7.07 -1.36
C GLU A 127 -5.83 -7.66 -2.78
N SER A 128 -6.99 -8.24 -3.10
CA SER A 128 -7.28 -8.62 -4.49
C SER A 128 -7.38 -7.38 -5.40
N LEU A 129 -8.01 -6.31 -4.92
CA LEU A 129 -8.07 -5.04 -5.65
C LEU A 129 -6.69 -4.40 -5.80
N THR A 130 -5.84 -4.48 -4.76
CA THR A 130 -4.47 -3.95 -4.85
C THR A 130 -3.65 -4.71 -5.89
N VAL A 131 -3.74 -6.03 -5.92
CA VAL A 131 -3.04 -6.87 -6.90
C VAL A 131 -3.55 -6.62 -8.32
N LEU A 132 -4.88 -6.64 -8.53
CA LEU A 132 -5.48 -6.61 -9.86
C LEU A 132 -5.58 -5.21 -10.47
N MET A 133 -5.68 -4.17 -9.64
CA MET A 133 -5.86 -2.79 -10.10
C MET A 133 -4.69 -1.90 -9.71
N TRP A 134 -4.32 -1.88 -8.43
CA TRP A 134 -3.36 -0.88 -7.94
C TRP A 134 -1.91 -1.17 -8.36
N GLY A 135 -1.49 -2.43 -8.36
CA GLY A 135 -0.19 -2.86 -8.86
C GLY A 135 0.03 -2.46 -10.33
N PRO A 136 -0.84 -2.88 -11.26
CA PRO A 136 -0.75 -2.49 -12.68
C PRO A 136 -0.79 -0.97 -12.89
N LEU A 137 -1.62 -0.25 -12.14
CA LEU A 137 -1.71 1.21 -12.23
C LEU A 137 -0.45 1.91 -11.71
N CYS A 138 0.22 1.39 -10.68
CA CYS A 138 1.52 1.88 -10.22
C CYS A 138 2.58 1.82 -11.35
N TRP A 139 2.68 0.67 -12.02
CA TRP A 139 3.60 0.51 -13.16
C TRP A 139 3.23 1.38 -14.35
N THR A 140 1.93 1.57 -14.59
CA THR A 140 1.43 2.49 -15.62
C THR A 140 1.81 3.93 -15.32
N ILE A 141 1.78 4.37 -14.06
CA ILE A 141 2.24 5.69 -13.64
C ILE A 141 3.74 5.84 -13.85
N VAL A 142 4.55 4.85 -13.47
CA VAL A 142 6.01 4.84 -13.73
C VAL A 142 6.29 5.00 -15.22
N TRP A 143 5.59 4.24 -16.07
CA TRP A 143 5.70 4.33 -17.52
C TRP A 143 5.28 5.72 -18.05
N ALA A 144 4.15 6.26 -17.56
CA ALA A 144 3.65 7.57 -17.98
C ALA A 144 4.63 8.70 -17.61
N ILE A 145 5.26 8.62 -16.43
CA ILE A 145 6.32 9.56 -16.03
C ILE A 145 7.53 9.44 -16.95
N ALA A 146 8.00 8.22 -17.22
CA ALA A 146 9.14 7.97 -18.10
C ALA A 146 8.90 8.45 -19.55
N LYS A 147 7.64 8.38 -20.02
CA LYS A 147 7.21 8.88 -21.34
C LYS A 147 6.80 10.35 -21.36
N ARG A 148 6.91 11.07 -20.23
CA ARG A 148 6.48 12.47 -20.09
C ARG A 148 5.01 12.69 -20.48
N SER A 149 4.19 11.66 -20.29
CA SER A 149 2.76 11.69 -20.61
C SER A 149 1.99 12.49 -19.58
N ASN A 150 1.08 13.36 -20.02
CA ASN A 150 0.20 14.11 -19.13
C ASN A 150 -0.82 13.20 -18.41
N PHE A 151 -1.03 11.96 -18.86
CA PHE A 151 -1.84 10.98 -18.12
C PHE A 151 -1.27 10.66 -16.73
N ARG A 152 0.01 10.93 -16.47
CA ARG A 152 0.62 10.73 -15.15
C ARG A 152 -0.13 11.44 -14.03
N TYR A 153 -0.68 12.64 -14.27
CA TYR A 153 -1.35 13.43 -13.23
C TYR A 153 -2.70 12.82 -12.79
N PRO A 154 -3.66 12.57 -13.68
CA PRO A 154 -4.92 11.93 -13.28
C PRO A 154 -4.72 10.51 -12.76
N LEU A 155 -3.81 9.71 -13.35
CA LEU A 155 -3.53 8.35 -12.86
C LEU A 155 -2.94 8.37 -11.45
N THR A 156 -2.01 9.30 -11.17
CA THR A 156 -1.46 9.48 -9.82
C THR A 156 -2.55 9.91 -8.84
N ALA A 157 -3.45 10.82 -9.23
CA ALA A 157 -4.56 11.23 -8.36
C ALA A 157 -5.48 10.06 -7.99
N ILE A 158 -5.88 9.25 -8.98
CA ILE A 158 -6.69 8.03 -8.76
C ILE A 158 -5.98 7.08 -7.79
N MET A 159 -4.71 6.79 -8.05
CA MET A 159 -3.90 5.91 -7.20
C MET A 159 -3.80 6.42 -5.77
N CYS A 160 -3.51 7.71 -5.59
CA CYS A 160 -3.35 8.28 -4.26
C CYS A 160 -4.65 8.27 -3.46
N VAL A 161 -5.79 8.51 -4.10
CA VAL A 161 -7.11 8.34 -3.45
C VAL A 161 -7.32 6.87 -3.08
N GLY A 162 -6.98 5.93 -3.96
CA GLY A 162 -7.05 4.50 -3.70
C GLY A 162 -6.25 4.07 -2.47
N HIS A 163 -4.99 4.52 -2.36
CA HIS A 163 -4.14 4.25 -1.19
C HIS A 163 -4.71 4.83 0.10
N LEU A 164 -5.13 6.11 0.08
CA LEU A 164 -5.72 6.76 1.26
C LEU A 164 -7.02 6.07 1.72
N TYR A 165 -7.85 5.67 0.76
CA TYR A 165 -9.09 4.96 1.05
C TYR A 165 -8.82 3.55 1.58
N GLY A 166 -7.91 2.80 0.95
CA GLY A 166 -7.53 1.46 1.39
C GLY A 166 -6.98 1.44 2.82
N VAL A 167 -6.02 2.31 3.13
CA VAL A 167 -5.43 2.39 4.47
C VAL A 167 -6.44 2.88 5.52
N MET A 168 -7.35 3.78 5.15
CA MET A 168 -8.44 4.20 6.03
C MET A 168 -9.36 3.03 6.36
N LEU A 169 -9.75 2.22 5.38
CA LEU A 169 -10.58 1.04 5.62
C LEU A 169 -9.83 -0.03 6.43
N TYR A 170 -8.54 -0.24 6.14
CA TYR A 170 -7.69 -1.16 6.90
C TYR A 170 -7.67 -0.85 8.40
N TYR A 171 -7.44 0.42 8.75
CA TYR A 171 -7.49 0.87 10.14
C TYR A 171 -8.90 0.83 10.73
N SER A 172 -9.89 1.31 9.98
CA SER A 172 -11.25 1.45 10.48
C SER A 172 -11.90 0.10 10.75
N THR A 173 -11.65 -0.91 9.93
CA THR A 173 -12.21 -2.27 10.11
C THR A 173 -11.69 -2.91 11.39
N SER A 174 -10.37 -2.92 11.60
CA SER A 174 -9.79 -3.49 12.83
C SER A 174 -10.25 -2.73 14.08
N LEU A 175 -10.30 -1.40 14.02
CA LEU A 175 -10.75 -0.57 15.13
C LEU A 175 -12.23 -0.83 15.44
N THR A 176 -13.05 -1.01 14.41
CA THR A 176 -14.47 -1.33 14.55
C THR A 176 -14.67 -2.69 15.17
N GLU A 177 -13.95 -3.72 14.73
CA GLU A 177 -13.99 -5.06 15.33
C GLU A 177 -13.59 -5.03 16.81
N TYR A 178 -12.56 -4.24 17.16
CA TYR A 178 -12.16 -4.04 18.54
C TYR A 178 -13.27 -3.41 19.39
N TYR A 179 -13.89 -2.31 18.93
CA TYR A 179 -14.90 -1.62 19.73
C TYR A 179 -16.26 -2.33 19.76
N LEU A 180 -16.66 -3.02 18.69
CA LEU A 180 -17.95 -3.70 18.62
C LEU A 180 -17.91 -5.11 19.21
N HIS A 181 -16.78 -5.80 19.06
CA HIS A 181 -16.67 -7.23 19.40
C HIS A 181 -15.57 -7.53 20.42
N GLY A 182 -14.77 -6.54 20.84
CA GLY A 182 -13.68 -6.74 21.78
C GLY A 182 -12.52 -7.54 21.19
N VAL A 183 -12.46 -7.72 19.87
CA VAL A 183 -11.45 -8.53 19.20
C VAL A 183 -10.28 -7.66 18.76
N SER A 184 -9.09 -7.93 19.30
CA SER A 184 -7.84 -7.39 18.77
C SER A 184 -7.23 -8.38 17.81
N HIS A 185 -6.79 -7.90 16.65
CA HIS A 185 -6.02 -8.68 15.68
C HIS A 185 -4.50 -8.46 15.79
N SER A 186 -4.11 -7.44 16.55
CA SER A 186 -2.71 -7.10 16.80
C SER A 186 -2.27 -7.63 18.14
N ARG A 187 -1.01 -8.06 18.23
CA ARG A 187 -0.38 -8.30 19.52
C ARG A 187 -0.22 -6.98 20.31
N PRO A 188 -0.30 -7.01 21.64
CA PRO A 188 -0.34 -5.80 22.46
C PRO A 188 1.01 -5.07 22.59
N GLU A 189 2.13 -5.69 22.21
CA GLU A 189 3.44 -5.05 22.30
C GLU A 189 3.54 -3.83 21.38
N PHE A 190 4.23 -2.79 21.87
CA PHE A 190 4.43 -1.54 21.14
C PHE A 190 4.98 -1.75 19.72
N LEU A 191 5.90 -2.71 19.56
CA LEU A 191 6.49 -3.05 18.27
C LEU A 191 5.41 -3.41 17.23
N TYR A 192 4.48 -4.29 17.58
CA TYR A 192 3.54 -4.83 16.61
C TYR A 192 2.42 -3.84 16.30
N PHE A 193 1.88 -3.14 17.31
CA PHE A 193 0.83 -2.16 17.03
C PHE A 193 1.39 -0.84 16.47
N TRP A 194 2.37 -0.22 17.11
CA TRP A 194 2.80 1.12 16.70
C TRP A 194 3.80 1.13 15.56
N VAL A 195 4.75 0.18 15.55
CA VAL A 195 5.77 0.15 14.49
C VAL A 195 5.27 -0.58 13.26
N TYR A 196 4.68 -1.77 13.41
CA TYR A 196 4.23 -2.55 12.26
C TYR A 196 2.87 -2.08 11.78
N TYR A 197 1.83 -2.17 12.63
CA TYR A 197 0.48 -1.87 12.21
C TYR A 197 0.31 -0.39 11.81
N VAL A 198 0.68 0.56 12.67
CA VAL A 198 0.59 2.00 12.34
C VAL A 198 1.77 2.48 11.49
N GLY A 199 2.99 2.13 11.88
CA GLY A 199 4.21 2.67 11.29
C GLY A 199 4.46 2.21 9.86
N PHE A 200 4.31 0.91 9.56
CA PHE A 200 4.52 0.42 8.19
C PHE A 200 3.41 0.87 7.24
N ASN A 201 2.17 1.05 7.69
CA ASN A 201 1.09 1.56 6.85
C ASN A 201 1.09 3.10 6.70
N GLY A 202 1.68 3.83 7.65
CA GLY A 202 1.77 5.30 7.65
C GLY A 202 2.29 5.94 6.34
N PRO A 203 3.32 5.40 5.66
CA PRO A 203 3.77 5.88 4.35
C PRO A 203 2.67 5.96 3.29
N TRP A 204 1.73 5.01 3.26
CA TRP A 204 0.57 5.01 2.36
C TRP A 204 -0.50 6.04 2.73
N VAL A 205 -0.36 6.71 3.87
CA VAL A 205 -1.11 7.93 4.19
C VAL A 205 -0.33 9.16 3.69
N VAL A 206 0.91 9.30 4.14
CA VAL A 206 1.67 10.55 3.99
C VAL A 206 2.07 10.82 2.54
N VAL A 207 2.67 9.84 1.85
CA VAL A 207 3.18 10.04 0.49
C VAL A 207 2.03 10.25 -0.50
N PRO A 208 0.95 9.44 -0.49
CA PRO A 208 -0.22 9.68 -1.32
C PRO A 208 -0.90 11.03 -1.07
N ALA A 209 -1.02 11.50 0.18
CA ALA A 209 -1.60 12.81 0.47
C ALA A 209 -0.79 13.96 -0.17
N ILE A 210 0.55 13.92 -0.04
CA ILE A 210 1.45 14.92 -0.65
C ILE A 210 1.35 14.87 -2.17
N LEU A 211 1.43 13.67 -2.76
CA LEU A 211 1.36 13.51 -4.22
C LEU A 211 -0.01 13.94 -4.76
N LEU A 212 -1.10 13.60 -4.10
CA LEU A 212 -2.45 14.00 -4.47
C LEU A 212 -2.59 15.51 -4.50
N TYR A 213 -2.19 16.19 -3.42
CA TYR A 213 -2.21 17.65 -3.34
C TYR A 213 -1.41 18.28 -4.49
N ARG A 214 -0.18 17.81 -4.72
CA ARG A 214 0.68 18.33 -5.79
C ARG A 214 0.07 18.14 -7.18
N ASN A 215 -0.51 16.97 -7.46
CA ASN A 215 -1.14 16.67 -8.75
C ASN A 215 -2.39 17.52 -8.97
N VAL A 216 -3.27 17.61 -7.97
CA VAL A 216 -4.49 18.43 -8.04
C VAL A 216 -4.14 19.90 -8.28
N MET A 217 -3.17 20.45 -7.55
CA MET A 217 -2.74 21.84 -7.73
C MET A 217 -2.09 22.09 -9.10
N TYR A 218 -1.36 21.11 -9.63
CA TYR A 218 -0.82 21.20 -10.99
C TYR A 218 -1.94 21.21 -12.03
N ILE A 219 -2.90 20.28 -11.93
CA ILE A 219 -4.04 20.18 -12.84
C ILE A 219 -4.85 21.48 -12.81
N LYS A 220 -5.21 21.97 -11.61
CA LYS A 220 -5.92 23.24 -11.44
C LYS A 220 -5.23 24.39 -12.17
N ARG A 221 -3.93 24.61 -11.92
CA ARG A 221 -3.16 25.69 -12.55
C ARG A 221 -3.15 25.60 -14.08
N LYS A 222 -3.14 24.38 -14.64
CA LYS A 222 -3.17 24.17 -16.09
C LYS A 222 -4.55 24.43 -16.68
N LEU A 223 -5.62 24.07 -15.97
CA LEU A 223 -6.98 24.39 -16.37
C LEU A 223 -7.23 25.90 -16.33
N ASP A 224 -6.92 26.57 -15.21
CA ASP A 224 -7.07 28.03 -15.07
C ASP A 224 -6.32 28.78 -16.20
N GLY A 225 -5.09 28.35 -16.51
CA GLY A 225 -4.29 28.94 -17.57
C GLY A 225 -4.86 28.69 -18.98
N SER A 226 -5.47 27.52 -19.21
CA SER A 226 -6.13 27.19 -20.47
C SER A 226 -7.39 28.03 -20.68
N GLU A 227 -8.22 28.17 -19.64
CA GLU A 227 -9.42 29.00 -19.68
C GLU A 227 -9.08 30.47 -19.93
N HIS A 228 -8.03 30.98 -19.26
CA HIS A 228 -7.56 32.34 -19.48
C HIS A 228 -7.04 32.55 -20.92
N ALA A 229 -6.26 31.61 -21.45
CA ALA A 229 -5.78 31.69 -22.83
C ALA A 229 -6.94 31.67 -23.84
N GLN A 230 -7.94 30.82 -23.61
CA GLN A 230 -9.12 30.74 -24.47
C GLN A 230 -9.97 32.02 -24.40
N PHE A 231 -10.10 32.63 -23.22
CA PHE A 231 -10.74 33.94 -23.07
C PHE A 231 -10.00 35.03 -23.85
N VAL A 232 -8.67 35.08 -23.77
CA VAL A 232 -7.87 36.07 -24.52
C VAL A 232 -8.06 35.89 -26.03
N VAL A 233 -7.96 34.66 -26.55
CA VAL A 233 -8.19 34.38 -27.99
C VAL A 233 -9.59 34.84 -28.42
N ASN A 234 -10.63 34.46 -27.67
CA ASN A 234 -12.00 34.86 -27.96
C ASN A 234 -12.22 36.39 -27.88
N SER A 235 -11.48 37.09 -27.03
CA SER A 235 -11.56 38.55 -26.91
C SER A 235 -10.86 39.30 -28.06
N VAL A 236 -9.83 38.68 -28.66
CA VAL A 236 -9.12 39.21 -29.84
C VAL A 236 -9.92 38.94 -31.11
N ASP A 237 -10.56 37.77 -31.22
CA ASP A 237 -11.37 37.37 -32.39
C ASP A 237 -12.86 37.79 -32.30
N GLY A 238 -13.25 38.45 -31.21
CA GLY A 238 -14.58 39.06 -31.04
C GLY A 238 -14.84 40.23 -32.01
N PRO A 239 -16.07 40.76 -32.10
CA PRO A 239 -16.52 41.68 -33.17
C PRO A 239 -15.75 43.01 -33.30
N LEU A 240 -14.77 43.27 -32.45
CA LEU A 240 -13.83 44.40 -32.53
C LEU A 240 -12.67 44.16 -33.51
N GLY A 241 -12.43 42.92 -33.96
CA GLY A 241 -11.41 42.56 -34.96
C GLY A 241 -11.81 42.76 -36.42
N LYS A 242 -13.07 43.10 -36.70
CA LYS A 242 -13.52 43.60 -38.02
C LYS A 242 -13.66 45.12 -37.97
N LYS A 243 -12.54 45.82 -37.91
CA LYS A 243 -12.49 47.22 -38.32
C LYS A 243 -11.58 47.32 -39.53
N ASP A 244 -12.24 47.49 -40.67
CA ASP A 244 -11.82 48.18 -41.88
C ASP A 244 -10.41 47.92 -42.40
N LEU A 245 -10.34 47.20 -43.53
CA LEU A 245 -9.53 47.51 -44.72
C LEU A 245 -10.09 46.76 -45.94
#